data_AF-A0A8S3GHI0-F1
#
_entry.id   AF-A0A8S3GHI0-F1
#
_cell.length_a   1.000
_cell.length_b   1.000
_cell.length_c   1.000
_cell.angle_alpha   90.00
_cell.angle_beta   90.00
_cell.angle_gamma   90.00
#
_symmetry.space_group_name_H-M   'P 1'
#
loop_
_entity.id
_entity.type
_entity.pdbx_description
1 polymer ?
#
loop_
_entity_poly.entity_id
_entity_poly.type
_entity_poly.pdbx_seq_one_letter_code
_entity_poly.pdbx_strand_id
1 'polypeptide(L)'
;MGFFIRDLHRQINQSDYEIDNQNESIVYRGQGISEHELEMLKNNKNGLLSFNNFLWTNTNRDTSLQFAYSARNNPDLIGVLFQMKINSSIKSISLEKLSYDLNSESGILFSIYTVFRIDEIKQVDEKIWLIDLILTNDSDQQL
;
A
#
# COMPACT_ATOMS: atom_id res chain seq x y z
N MET A 1 -20.59 -14.91 2.62
CA MET A 1 -19.70 -13.76 2.44
C MET A 1 -18.48 -14.04 1.53
N GLY A 2 -18.53 -14.99 0.59
CA GLY A 2 -17.44 -15.21 -0.40
C GLY A 2 -17.74 -14.63 -1.79
N PHE A 3 -19.01 -14.46 -2.13
CA PHE A 3 -19.44 -13.92 -3.43
C PHE A 3 -19.03 -12.45 -3.61
N PHE A 4 -19.12 -11.64 -2.55
CA PHE A 4 -18.81 -10.20 -2.61
C PHE A 4 -17.32 -9.92 -2.86
N ILE A 5 -16.42 -10.70 -2.27
CA ILE A 5 -14.97 -10.59 -2.48
C ILE A 5 -14.59 -10.98 -3.91
N ARG A 6 -15.23 -12.03 -4.45
CA ARG A 6 -14.99 -12.48 -5.83
C ARG A 6 -15.53 -11.49 -6.86
N ASP A 7 -16.70 -10.87 -6.59
CA ASP A 7 -17.26 -9.86 -7.47
C ASP A 7 -16.47 -8.55 -7.43
N LEU A 8 -16.03 -8.09 -6.26
CA LEU A 8 -15.13 -6.94 -6.15
C LEU A 8 -13.81 -7.21 -6.88
N HIS A 9 -13.17 -8.35 -6.65
CA HIS A 9 -11.95 -8.72 -7.37
C HIS A 9 -12.13 -8.71 -8.89
N ARG A 10 -13.29 -9.19 -9.37
CA ARG A 10 -13.61 -9.18 -10.80
C ARG A 10 -13.88 -7.77 -11.34
N GLN A 11 -14.54 -6.90 -10.57
CA GLN A 11 -14.80 -5.51 -10.97
C GLN A 11 -13.51 -4.71 -11.07
N ILE A 12 -12.62 -4.83 -10.07
CA ILE A 12 -11.33 -4.14 -10.10
C ILE A 12 -10.51 -4.62 -11.33
N ASN A 13 -10.56 -5.92 -11.66
CA ASN A 13 -9.85 -6.47 -12.84
C ASN A 13 -10.45 -6.08 -14.19
N GLN A 14 -11.70 -5.59 -14.21
CA GLN A 14 -12.37 -5.14 -15.44
C GLN A 14 -12.22 -3.63 -15.66
N SER A 15 -11.89 -2.89 -14.60
CA SER A 15 -11.58 -1.47 -14.63
C SER A 15 -10.12 -1.30 -15.08
N ASP A 16 -9.86 -1.34 -16.39
CA ASP A 16 -8.56 -1.00 -16.97
C ASP A 16 -8.24 0.48 -16.66
N TYR A 17 -7.53 0.71 -15.55
CA TYR A 17 -7.05 2.03 -15.19
C TYR A 17 -5.80 2.34 -16.01
N GLU A 18 -5.96 3.13 -17.07
CA GLU A 18 -4.85 3.78 -17.75
C GLU A 18 -4.28 4.86 -16.81
N ILE A 19 -3.29 4.48 -16.00
CA ILE A 19 -2.35 5.48 -15.49
C ILE A 19 -1.68 6.10 -16.73
N ASP A 20 -1.67 7.42 -16.80
CA ASP A 20 -0.99 8.12 -17.88
C ASP A 20 0.49 7.68 -17.87
N ASN A 21 0.96 7.11 -19.00
CA ASN A 21 2.15 6.25 -19.15
C ASN A 21 3.50 6.90 -18.77
N GLN A 22 3.51 8.08 -18.17
CA GLN A 22 4.69 8.91 -17.94
C GLN A 22 4.90 9.34 -16.48
N ASN A 23 3.96 9.09 -15.56
CA ASN A 23 4.08 9.60 -14.19
C ASN A 23 4.12 8.48 -13.14
N GLU A 24 5.27 8.36 -12.47
CA GLU A 24 5.36 7.65 -11.20
C GLU A 24 4.41 8.30 -10.19
N SER A 25 3.49 7.51 -9.65
CA SER A 25 2.53 7.98 -8.65
C SER A 25 2.90 7.42 -7.28
N ILE A 26 2.80 8.25 -6.25
CA ILE A 26 3.06 7.83 -4.87
C ILE A 26 1.73 7.82 -4.13
N VAL A 27 1.45 6.71 -3.47
CA VAL A 27 0.33 6.58 -2.53
C VAL A 27 0.83 6.17 -1.16
N TYR A 28 0.02 6.45 -0.17
CA TYR A 28 0.37 6.32 1.23
C TYR A 28 -0.66 5.46 1.96
N ARG A 29 -0.18 4.75 2.98
CA ARG A 29 -1.03 4.04 3.93
C ARG A 29 -0.40 4.09 5.31
N GLY A 30 -1.11 4.67 6.26
CA GLY A 30 -0.74 4.57 7.67
C GLY A 30 -1.45 3.41 8.36
N GLN A 31 -0.74 2.68 9.21
CA GLN A 31 -1.31 1.68 10.10
C GLN A 31 -0.42 1.43 11.31
N GLY A 32 -0.99 0.84 12.36
CA GLY A 32 -0.22 0.23 13.43
C GLY A 32 0.20 -1.19 13.06
N ILE A 33 1.43 -1.56 13.38
CA ILE A 33 1.92 -2.95 13.35
C ILE A 33 2.60 -3.27 14.68
N SER A 34 2.76 -4.55 14.97
CA SER A 34 3.55 -4.99 16.13
C SER A 34 5.04 -4.76 15.93
N GLU A 35 5.79 -4.70 17.02
CA GLU A 35 7.26 -4.63 16.97
C GLU A 35 7.88 -5.83 16.25
N HIS A 36 7.31 -7.02 16.44
CA HIS A 36 7.74 -8.22 15.73
C HIS A 36 7.56 -8.11 14.21
N GLU A 37 6.43 -7.57 13.74
CA GLU A 37 6.23 -7.33 12.30
C GLU A 37 7.22 -6.30 11.75
N LEU A 38 7.55 -5.26 12.50
CA LEU A 38 8.55 -4.28 12.09
C LEU A 38 9.93 -4.94 11.95
N GLU A 39 10.34 -5.76 12.92
CA GLU A 39 11.61 -6.48 12.86
C GLU A 39 11.66 -7.47 11.68
N MET A 40 10.55 -8.15 11.39
CA MET A 40 10.41 -8.98 10.19
C MET A 40 10.61 -8.16 8.90
N LEU A 41 10.03 -6.96 8.81
CA LEU A 41 10.20 -6.08 7.66
C LEU A 41 11.65 -5.59 7.52
N LYS A 42 12.31 -5.22 8.64
CA LYS A 42 13.72 -4.82 8.64
C LYS A 42 14.64 -5.94 8.18
N ASN A 43 14.42 -7.15 8.67
CA ASN A 43 15.18 -8.34 8.29
C ASN A 43 14.96 -8.74 6.83
N ASN A 44 13.79 -8.41 6.27
CA ASN A 44 13.43 -8.66 4.88
C ASN A 44 13.59 -7.43 3.98
N LYS A 45 14.50 -6.50 4.33
CA LYS A 45 14.84 -5.35 3.46
C LYS A 45 15.30 -5.86 2.08
N ASN A 46 14.88 -5.18 1.01
CA ASN A 46 15.03 -5.60 -0.39
C ASN A 46 14.22 -6.84 -0.79
N GLY A 47 13.50 -7.47 0.14
CA GLY A 47 12.61 -8.59 -0.14
C GLY A 47 11.23 -8.15 -0.63
N LEU A 48 10.35 -9.14 -0.75
CA LEU A 48 8.97 -8.97 -1.20
C LEU A 48 7.99 -8.95 -0.02
N LEU A 49 7.00 -8.07 -0.13
CA LEU A 49 5.88 -7.92 0.79
C LEU A 49 4.59 -7.98 -0.01
N SER A 50 3.67 -8.87 0.37
CA SER A 50 2.32 -8.91 -0.18
C SER A 50 1.30 -8.65 0.92
N PHE A 51 0.16 -8.11 0.52
CA PHE A 51 -0.98 -7.89 1.40
C PHE A 51 -2.05 -8.95 1.15
N ASN A 52 -2.47 -9.64 2.20
CA ASN A 52 -3.47 -10.71 2.14
C ASN A 52 -4.92 -10.20 2.06
N ASN A 53 -5.12 -8.89 2.07
CA ASN A 53 -6.41 -8.23 2.01
C ASN A 53 -6.36 -7.09 0.98
N PHE A 54 -7.53 -6.62 0.56
CA PHE A 54 -7.63 -5.41 -0.26
C PHE A 54 -6.92 -4.24 0.42
N LEU A 55 -6.09 -3.54 -0.35
CA LEU A 55 -5.26 -2.47 0.18
C LEU A 55 -5.85 -1.12 -0.22
N TRP A 56 -6.51 -0.46 0.72
CA TRP A 56 -6.87 0.95 0.56
C TRP A 56 -5.66 1.84 0.84
N THR A 57 -5.41 2.79 -0.05
CA THR A 57 -4.34 3.77 0.06
C THR A 57 -4.86 5.16 -0.29
N ASN A 58 -4.18 6.21 0.16
CA ASN A 58 -4.53 7.59 -0.12
C ASN A 58 -3.37 8.30 -0.83
N THR A 59 -3.70 9.17 -1.77
CA THR A 59 -2.72 10.08 -2.40
C THR A 59 -2.22 11.16 -1.43
N ASN A 60 -3.01 11.48 -0.40
CA ASN A 60 -2.63 12.43 0.65
C ASN A 60 -1.77 11.74 1.75
N ARG A 61 -0.55 12.25 1.91
CA ARG A 61 0.40 11.80 2.94
C ARG A 61 -0.09 12.13 4.35
N ASP A 62 -0.60 13.33 4.58
CA ASP A 62 -0.97 13.78 5.93
C ASP A 62 -2.15 12.98 6.48
N THR A 63 -3.17 12.73 5.65
CA THR A 63 -4.29 11.85 6.00
C THR A 63 -3.80 10.46 6.37
N SER A 64 -2.90 9.88 5.58
CA SER A 64 -2.30 8.57 5.87
C SER A 64 -1.47 8.58 7.15
N LEU A 65 -0.70 9.64 7.40
CA LEU A 65 0.15 9.76 8.57
C LEU A 65 -0.66 9.85 9.87
N GLN A 66 -1.85 10.46 9.85
CA GLN A 66 -2.77 10.45 11.00
C GLN A 66 -3.15 9.01 11.42
N PHE A 67 -3.32 8.09 10.48
CA PHE A 67 -3.57 6.68 10.79
C PHE A 67 -2.34 5.98 11.39
N ALA A 68 -1.12 6.37 11.02
CA ALA A 68 0.08 5.86 11.67
C ALA A 68 0.23 6.42 13.09
N TYR A 69 -0.07 7.70 13.30
CA TYR A 69 -0.04 8.32 14.63
C TYR A 69 -1.09 7.77 15.58
N SER A 70 -2.28 7.40 15.08
CA SER A 70 -3.33 6.80 15.92
C SER A 70 -2.90 5.48 16.57
N ALA A 71 -1.93 4.77 15.96
CA ALA A 71 -1.34 3.56 16.54
C ALA A 71 -0.59 3.84 17.85
N ARG A 72 -0.11 5.08 18.09
CA ARG A 72 0.56 5.46 19.35
C ARG A 72 -0.33 5.32 20.58
N ASN A 73 -1.64 5.32 20.40
CA ASN A 73 -2.59 5.11 21.50
C ASN A 73 -2.48 3.70 22.09
N ASN A 74 -1.89 2.75 21.35
CA ASN A 74 -1.63 1.40 21.83
C ASN A 74 -0.13 1.23 22.11
N PRO A 75 0.27 0.90 23.35
CA PRO A 75 1.67 0.77 23.71
C PRO A 75 2.39 -0.37 22.96
N ASP A 76 1.64 -1.42 22.58
CA ASP A 76 2.11 -2.62 21.89
C ASP A 76 2.26 -2.44 20.37
N LEU A 77 1.82 -1.30 19.84
CA LEU A 77 1.88 -0.99 18.42
C LEU A 77 2.92 0.09 18.12
N ILE A 78 3.45 -0.01 16.90
CA ILE A 78 4.32 0.97 16.28
C ILE A 78 3.58 1.50 15.06
N GLY A 79 3.55 2.82 14.89
CA GLY A 79 2.97 3.44 13.71
C GLY A 79 3.90 3.28 12.52
N VAL A 80 3.34 2.88 11.40
CA VAL A 80 4.06 2.75 10.14
C VAL A 80 3.31 3.51 9.06
N LEU A 81 4.04 4.32 8.31
CA LEU A 81 3.60 4.92 7.06
C LEU A 81 4.26 4.15 5.91
N PHE A 82 3.48 3.39 5.17
CA PHE A 82 3.90 2.83 3.90
C PHE A 82 3.80 3.90 2.82
N GLN A 83 4.90 4.14 2.13
CA GLN A 83 4.99 5.00 0.95
C GLN A 83 5.20 4.10 -0.26
N MET A 84 4.22 4.04 -1.15
CA MET A 84 4.18 3.06 -2.23
C MET A 84 4.35 3.78 -3.57
N LYS A 85 5.46 3.49 -4.25
CA LYS A 85 5.76 3.98 -5.59
C LYS A 85 5.10 3.06 -6.61
N ILE A 86 4.16 3.60 -7.37
CA ILE A 86 3.41 2.94 -8.43
C ILE A 86 3.99 3.40 -9.76
N ASN A 87 4.44 2.46 -10.60
CA ASN A 87 4.84 2.75 -11.97
C ASN A 87 3.72 2.31 -12.93
N SER A 88 3.27 3.24 -13.78
CA SER A 88 2.24 3.05 -14.81
C SER A 88 2.54 1.90 -15.80
N SER A 89 3.79 1.49 -15.92
CA SER A 89 4.21 0.44 -16.87
C SER A 89 3.73 -0.96 -16.44
N ILE A 90 3.26 -1.11 -15.19
CA ILE A 90 2.82 -2.39 -14.65
C ILE A 90 1.36 -2.64 -15.04
N LYS A 91 1.15 -3.10 -16.29
CA LYS A 91 -0.16 -3.39 -16.88
C LYS A 91 -1.03 -4.40 -16.14
N SER A 92 -0.47 -5.20 -15.23
CA SER A 92 -1.16 -6.36 -14.64
C SER A 92 -1.89 -6.06 -13.33
N ILE A 93 -2.00 -4.79 -12.94
CA ILE A 93 -2.51 -4.44 -11.61
C ILE A 93 -3.87 -3.76 -11.74
N SER A 94 -4.81 -4.47 -11.13
CA SER A 94 -6.17 -4.10 -10.85
C SER A 94 -6.19 -2.95 -9.84
N LEU A 95 -6.36 -1.72 -10.34
CA LEU A 95 -6.38 -0.47 -9.57
C LEU A 95 -7.76 0.15 -9.72
N GLU A 96 -8.52 0.25 -8.64
CA GLU A 96 -9.75 1.05 -8.65
C GLU A 96 -9.56 2.35 -7.88
N LYS A 97 -9.72 3.46 -8.60
CA LYS A 97 -9.86 4.78 -7.98
C LYS A 97 -11.28 4.91 -7.44
N LEU A 98 -11.45 4.54 -6.18
CA LEU A 98 -12.68 4.80 -5.45
C LEU A 98 -12.60 6.21 -4.86
N SER A 99 -13.40 7.12 -5.41
CA SER A 99 -13.59 8.47 -4.84
C SER A 99 -14.91 8.46 -4.08
N TYR A 100 -14.86 8.37 -2.75
CA TYR A 100 -16.08 8.28 -1.94
C TYR A 100 -16.69 9.66 -1.62
N ASP A 101 -15.98 10.75 -1.93
CA ASP A 101 -16.44 12.11 -1.62
C ASP A 101 -16.12 13.12 -2.73
N LEU A 102 -17.06 14.02 -3.00
CA LEU A 102 -16.99 15.09 -4.01
C LEU A 102 -15.96 16.19 -3.66
N ASN A 103 -15.29 16.09 -2.50
CA ASN A 103 -14.32 17.07 -1.99
C ASN A 103 -12.94 16.48 -1.66
N SER A 104 -12.32 15.79 -2.63
CA SER A 104 -10.85 15.71 -2.76
C SER A 104 -10.05 14.76 -1.84
N GLU A 105 -10.51 13.53 -1.59
CA GLU A 105 -9.59 12.45 -1.21
C GLU A 105 -9.67 11.29 -2.20
N SER A 106 -8.83 11.34 -3.24
CA SER A 106 -8.63 10.21 -4.14
C SER A 106 -7.83 9.12 -3.45
N GLY A 107 -8.51 8.03 -3.10
CA GLY A 107 -7.89 6.79 -2.68
C GLY A 107 -7.69 5.84 -3.85
N ILE A 108 -6.69 4.97 -3.73
CA ILE A 108 -6.46 3.85 -4.64
C ILE A 108 -6.67 2.55 -3.86
N LEU A 109 -7.53 1.68 -4.40
CA LEU A 109 -7.73 0.33 -3.89
C LEU A 109 -6.95 -0.65 -4.75
N PHE A 110 -6.03 -1.39 -4.12
CA PHE A 110 -5.35 -2.50 -4.76
C PHE A 110 -6.06 -3.82 -4.47
N SER A 111 -6.04 -4.69 -5.47
CA SER A 111 -6.49 -6.07 -5.33
C SER A 111 -5.64 -6.88 -4.35
N ILE A 112 -6.21 -7.99 -3.88
CA ILE A 112 -5.52 -8.99 -3.07
C ILE A 112 -4.29 -9.52 -3.81
N TYR A 113 -3.25 -9.88 -3.04
CA TYR A 113 -1.98 -10.42 -3.56
C TYR A 113 -1.14 -9.45 -4.39
N THR A 114 -1.40 -8.14 -4.31
CA THR A 114 -0.46 -7.16 -4.86
C THR A 114 0.87 -7.26 -4.11
N VAL A 115 1.96 -7.41 -4.87
CA VAL A 115 3.32 -7.58 -4.33
C VAL A 115 4.10 -6.28 -4.45
N PHE A 116 4.84 -5.95 -3.40
CA PHE A 116 5.73 -4.81 -3.33
C PHE A 116 7.13 -5.27 -2.93
N ARG A 117 8.16 -4.63 -3.47
CA ARG A 117 9.53 -4.76 -2.97
C ARG A 117 9.79 -3.72 -1.90
N ILE A 118 10.37 -4.13 -0.78
CA ILE A 118 10.79 -3.23 0.30
C ILE A 118 12.07 -2.53 -0.13
N ASP A 119 12.02 -1.22 -0.33
CA ASP A 119 13.16 -0.41 -0.77
C ASP A 119 13.95 0.09 0.46
N GLU A 120 13.27 0.84 1.33
CA GLU A 120 13.90 1.45 2.48
C GLU A 120 12.98 1.49 3.69
N ILE A 121 13.58 1.39 4.88
CA ILE A 121 12.88 1.46 6.17
C ILE A 121 13.62 2.50 7.00
N LYS A 122 12.92 3.57 7.40
CA LYS A 122 13.48 4.69 8.16
C LYS A 122 12.61 4.97 9.37
N GLN A 123 13.24 5.24 10.50
CA GLN A 123 12.52 5.85 11.62
C GLN A 123 12.43 7.35 11.38
N VAL A 124 11.23 7.90 11.43
CA VAL A 124 10.99 9.34 11.21
C VAL A 124 10.58 10.07 12.48
N ASP A 125 10.09 9.34 13.49
CA ASP A 125 9.71 9.88 14.79
C ASP A 125 9.72 8.75 15.84
N GLU A 126 9.49 9.09 17.11
CA GLU A 126 9.31 8.10 18.18
C GLU A 126 8.13 7.18 17.87
N LYS A 127 8.42 5.87 17.75
CA LYS A 127 7.47 4.83 17.34
C LYS A 127 6.78 5.09 15.98
N ILE A 128 7.36 5.90 15.09
CA ILE A 128 6.86 6.05 13.71
C ILE A 128 7.95 5.72 12.70
N TRP A 129 7.63 4.80 11.80
CA TRP A 129 8.52 4.36 10.74
C TRP A 129 7.91 4.66 9.37
N LEU A 130 8.75 5.12 8.45
CA LEU A 130 8.46 5.24 7.05
C LEU A 130 9.03 4.01 6.32
N ILE A 131 8.19 3.33 5.55
CA ILE A 131 8.60 2.17 4.76
C ILE A 131 8.32 2.47 3.29
N ASP A 132 9.40 2.61 2.54
CA ASP A 132 9.37 2.80 1.09
C ASP A 132 9.16 1.45 0.41
N LEU A 133 8.10 1.36 -0.38
CA LEU A 133 7.68 0.20 -1.14
C LEU A 133 7.65 0.54 -2.62
N ILE A 134 8.15 -0.37 -3.44
CA ILE A 134 8.08 -0.26 -4.91
C ILE A 134 7.15 -1.35 -5.40
N LEU A 135 6.13 -0.98 -6.16
CA LEU A 135 5.21 -1.94 -6.76
C LEU A 135 5.97 -2.83 -7.75
N THR A 136 5.80 -4.15 -7.63
CA THR A 136 6.41 -5.13 -8.54
C THR A 136 5.32 -6.01 -9.17
N ASN A 137 5.65 -6.69 -10.27
CA ASN A 137 4.75 -7.59 -10.98
C ASN A 137 5.31 -9.01 -10.97
N ASP A 138 4.46 -9.99 -11.26
CA ASP A 138 4.81 -11.40 -11.49
C ASP A 138 5.88 -11.58 -12.61
N SER A 139 6.13 -10.53 -13.41
CA SER A 139 7.16 -10.52 -14.46
C SER A 139 8.57 -10.16 -13.97
N ASP A 140 8.77 -9.86 -12.69
CA ASP A 140 10.11 -9.73 -12.11
C ASP A 140 10.72 -11.14 -12.07
N GLN A 141 11.73 -11.40 -12.91
CA GLN A 141 12.37 -12.71 -13.14
C GLN A 141 13.15 -13.27 -11.92
N GLN A 142 12.71 -12.97 -10.70
CA GLN A 142 13.31 -13.44 -9.44
C GLN A 142 12.36 -14.27 -8.57
N LEU A 143 11.18 -14.65 -9.08
CA LEU A 143 10.36 -15.72 -8.49
C LEU A 143 10.94 -17.11 -8.80
#